data_AF-A0A2E8TKE6-F1
#
_entry.id   AF-A0A2E8TKE6-F1
#
_cell.length_a   1.000
_cell.length_b   1.000
_cell.length_c   1.000
_cell.angle_alpha   90.00
_cell.angle_beta   90.00
_cell.angle_gamma   90.00
#
_symmetry.space_group_name_H-M   'P 1'
#
loop_
_entity.id
_entity.type
_entity.pdbx_description
1 polymer ?
#
loop_
_entity_poly.entity_id
_entity_poly.type
_entity_poly.pdbx_seq_one_letter_code
_entity_poly.pdbx_strand_id
1 'polypeptide(L)'
;MTLNFGYSQSIKRSVICSFGSSSSSTNLIVGSTLGQPSSIGTVTNGNNFLRQGFQQPINNNLIIYGCTDSLACNYNPNANINDSTCIPAVYGCTDTSAFNYDWNATCDDGSCIPVILGCTISASINYNPNANIDDGSCIAIVYGCTDTTAFNYDPLANTDNGSCLAVVYGCTDPLALNYFAGANLPDPNNPCCYVMGCTDPNACNYDPNSCFDDGSCINISGCTDPTASNYDPNACIDDGSCIINTVCSNPTPTGLHAIDIIHNTARIKWDNMTSANCTPEQYRVQYRIQGTSTWSVKNAVNTNNCGTFNQTGRLLTNLNPGTTYEYRLKAWYCYTSGASTWSSIEIFTTLDACPNVGNFTVSTPLTTRAVFTWDDSNGPYSFVRIKLRVDSISNPSGSDWQNAGGFGVNYGTWSRNKNGLVAGETYRGQSRTWCDPQGGPYKSSGWTPLIFWTQPTIIKIEGEYNISALNIYPNPSRDIFNISFISDQQQSFTVRIVNILGEMLIREDLIEFIGEYKRAINLNQYEKGVYILEIVTDNGTINKKLILQ
;
A
#
# COMPACT_ATOMS: atom_id res chain seq x y z
N MET A 1 -35.98 28.74 51.68
CA MET A 1 -36.79 27.73 50.98
C MET A 1 -37.74 27.15 52.01
N THR A 2 -39.01 27.50 51.94
CA THR A 2 -40.05 27.24 52.94
C THR A 2 -40.64 25.84 52.74
N LEU A 3 -40.62 25.01 53.80
CA LEU A 3 -41.20 23.66 53.85
C LEU A 3 -42.66 23.76 54.35
N ASN A 4 -43.61 23.30 53.55
CA ASN A 4 -45.00 23.11 53.97
C ASN A 4 -45.16 21.67 54.51
N PHE A 5 -45.62 21.54 55.75
CA PHE A 5 -46.16 20.30 56.30
C PHE A 5 -47.69 20.36 56.28
N GLY A 6 -48.34 19.42 55.60
CA GLY A 6 -49.78 19.19 55.70
C GLY A 6 -50.02 17.80 56.30
N TYR A 7 -50.69 17.74 57.45
CA TYR A 7 -51.23 16.50 58.00
C TYR A 7 -52.64 16.27 57.45
N SER A 8 -52.91 15.05 56.96
CA SER A 8 -54.26 14.58 56.63
C SER A 8 -54.51 13.29 57.41
N GLN A 9 -55.47 13.31 58.34
CA GLN A 9 -56.01 12.09 58.94
C GLN A 9 -57.15 11.57 58.06
N SER A 10 -57.00 10.35 57.56
CA SER A 10 -58.06 9.61 56.87
C SER A 10 -58.82 8.78 57.89
N ILE A 11 -60.03 9.21 58.27
CA ILE A 11 -60.98 8.30 58.92
C ILE A 11 -61.68 7.52 57.80
N LYS A 12 -61.34 6.24 57.62
CA LYS A 12 -62.07 5.33 56.74
C LYS A 12 -63.50 5.15 57.25
N ARG A 13 -64.50 5.52 56.45
CA ARG A 13 -65.87 4.99 56.59
C ARG A 13 -66.25 4.26 55.31
N SER A 14 -66.75 3.04 55.47
CA SER A 14 -67.04 2.09 54.41
C SER A 14 -68.33 2.43 53.68
N VAL A 15 -68.27 2.58 52.36
CA VAL A 15 -69.45 2.63 51.49
C VAL A 15 -69.83 1.21 51.13
N ILE A 16 -71.05 0.78 51.48
CA ILE A 16 -71.49 -0.61 51.34
C ILE A 16 -72.03 -0.90 49.93
N CYS A 17 -72.40 0.11 49.15
CA CYS A 17 -72.59 0.03 47.70
C CYS A 17 -72.70 1.43 47.08
N SER A 18 -72.25 1.59 45.82
CA SER A 18 -72.48 2.81 45.03
C SER A 18 -72.95 2.46 43.62
N PHE A 19 -74.06 3.05 43.20
CA PHE A 19 -74.59 2.94 41.84
C PHE A 19 -74.69 4.33 41.22
N GLY A 20 -74.38 4.45 39.93
CA GLY A 20 -74.50 5.69 39.18
C GLY A 20 -74.83 5.47 37.71
N SER A 21 -75.52 6.45 37.13
CA SER A 21 -75.91 6.49 35.72
C SER A 21 -75.60 7.87 35.15
N SER A 22 -75.28 7.94 33.86
CA SER A 22 -75.07 9.21 33.14
C SER A 22 -75.85 9.24 31.83
N SER A 23 -76.44 10.39 31.51
CA SER A 23 -77.05 10.69 30.21
C SER A 23 -76.46 12.00 29.66
N SER A 24 -76.24 12.07 28.35
CA SER A 24 -75.64 13.24 27.68
C SER A 24 -76.42 13.69 26.44
N SER A 25 -76.47 15.01 26.25
CA SER A 25 -76.74 15.65 24.96
C SER A 25 -75.75 16.81 24.77
N THR A 26 -75.67 17.39 23.57
CA THR A 26 -74.51 18.14 23.05
C THR A 26 -73.97 19.31 23.89
N ASN A 27 -74.61 19.73 25.00
CA ASN A 27 -74.05 20.70 25.94
C ASN A 27 -74.38 20.46 27.45
N LEU A 28 -74.82 19.25 27.84
CA LEU A 28 -75.12 18.95 29.27
C LEU A 28 -74.87 17.47 29.62
N ILE A 29 -74.17 17.21 30.72
CA ILE A 29 -74.03 15.88 31.33
C ILE A 29 -74.73 15.89 32.68
N VAL A 30 -75.69 14.98 32.88
CA VAL A 30 -76.30 14.75 34.20
C VAL A 30 -75.90 13.35 34.67
N GLY A 31 -75.14 13.30 35.77
CA GLY A 31 -74.77 12.07 36.47
C GLY A 31 -75.29 12.10 37.90
N SER A 32 -75.82 10.97 38.38
CA SER A 32 -76.21 10.78 39.78
C SER A 32 -75.43 9.62 40.38
N THR A 33 -75.09 9.75 41.68
CA THR A 33 -74.53 8.65 42.48
C THR A 33 -75.15 8.68 43.87
N LEU A 34 -75.39 7.50 44.44
CA LEU A 34 -75.77 7.34 45.84
C LEU A 34 -74.65 6.58 46.54
N GLY A 35 -74.16 7.09 47.68
CA GLY A 35 -73.32 6.34 48.62
C GLY A 35 -71.89 6.80 48.85
N GLN A 36 -71.31 7.79 48.15
CA GLN A 36 -69.93 8.22 48.44
C GLN A 36 -69.81 9.33 49.50
N PRO A 37 -68.86 9.23 50.46
CA PRO A 37 -68.57 10.27 51.42
C PRO A 37 -67.60 11.25 50.75
N SER A 38 -68.16 12.38 50.32
CA SER A 38 -67.50 13.57 49.78
C SER A 38 -67.27 13.65 48.24
N SER A 39 -68.03 14.60 47.66
CA SER A 39 -67.70 15.45 46.51
C SER A 39 -67.72 14.85 45.09
N ILE A 40 -68.90 14.51 44.58
CA ILE A 40 -69.16 14.47 43.13
C ILE A 40 -69.78 15.79 42.70
N GLY A 41 -69.09 16.50 41.79
CA GLY A 41 -69.61 17.68 41.10
C GLY A 41 -69.95 17.34 39.66
N THR A 42 -71.18 17.60 39.24
CA THR A 42 -71.60 17.51 37.83
C THR A 42 -71.25 18.81 37.11
N VAL A 43 -70.54 18.73 35.98
CA VAL A 43 -70.10 19.91 35.21
C VAL A 43 -71.21 20.35 34.26
N THR A 44 -71.65 21.59 34.42
CA THR A 44 -72.46 22.32 33.44
C THR A 44 -71.80 23.67 33.17
N ASN A 45 -71.69 24.03 31.90
CA ASN A 45 -70.89 25.14 31.35
C ASN A 45 -70.84 26.40 32.26
N GLY A 46 -69.63 26.80 32.68
CA GLY A 46 -69.38 28.02 33.46
C GLY A 46 -69.43 27.89 34.99
N ASN A 47 -68.33 27.42 35.59
CA ASN A 47 -67.84 27.65 36.98
C ASN A 47 -68.79 27.66 38.20
N ASN A 48 -70.02 27.15 38.11
CA ASN A 48 -70.94 27.04 39.26
C ASN A 48 -71.29 25.57 39.54
N PHE A 49 -71.00 25.11 40.77
CA PHE A 49 -71.30 23.75 41.24
C PHE A 49 -72.58 23.74 42.09
N LEU A 50 -73.63 23.02 41.67
CA LEU A 50 -74.78 22.70 42.52
C LEU A 50 -74.47 21.44 43.34
N ARG A 51 -74.47 21.56 44.67
CA ARG A 51 -74.32 20.44 45.62
C ARG A 51 -75.61 20.26 46.41
N GLN A 52 -76.23 19.08 46.34
CA GLN A 52 -77.34 18.70 47.21
C GLN A 52 -76.92 17.45 48.01
N GLY A 53 -76.80 17.60 49.33
CA GLY A 53 -76.59 16.50 50.27
C GLY A 53 -77.72 16.49 51.30
N PHE A 54 -78.30 15.31 51.57
CA PHE A 54 -79.30 15.13 52.61
C PHE A 54 -78.61 14.87 53.97
N GLN A 55 -79.05 15.58 55.01
CA GLN A 55 -78.66 15.36 56.40
C GLN A 55 -79.84 14.72 57.15
N GLN A 56 -79.62 13.58 57.80
CA GLN A 56 -80.59 13.00 58.75
C GLN A 56 -80.25 13.47 60.18
N PRO A 57 -81.25 13.77 61.03
CA PRO A 57 -81.01 14.17 62.41
C PRO A 57 -80.79 12.94 63.31
N ILE A 58 -79.73 12.94 64.10
CA ILE A 58 -79.46 11.89 65.10
C ILE A 58 -79.76 12.47 66.49
N ASN A 59 -80.69 11.83 67.20
CA ASN A 59 -81.04 12.13 68.59
C ASN A 59 -79.90 11.70 69.54
N ASN A 60 -79.58 12.58 70.49
CA ASN A 60 -78.55 12.43 71.52
C ASN A 60 -78.86 11.28 72.52
N ASN A 61 -78.16 10.15 72.38
CA ASN A 61 -77.54 9.39 73.48
C ASN A 61 -76.75 8.19 72.91
N LEU A 62 -75.44 8.33 72.75
CA LEU A 62 -74.56 7.25 72.29
C LEU A 62 -74.04 6.46 73.49
N ILE A 63 -74.39 5.18 73.56
CA ILE A 63 -73.78 4.24 74.51
C ILE A 63 -72.47 3.75 73.89
N ILE A 64 -71.36 3.93 74.60
CA ILE A 64 -70.01 3.53 74.20
C ILE A 64 -69.53 2.49 75.22
N TYR A 65 -69.47 1.24 74.79
CA TYR A 65 -68.92 0.14 75.56
C TYR A 65 -67.38 0.18 75.53
N GLY A 66 -66.74 -0.16 76.64
CA GLY A 66 -65.30 -0.34 76.74
C GLY A 66 -64.82 -0.33 78.19
N CYS A 67 -63.54 -0.62 78.42
CA CYS A 67 -63.01 -0.62 79.78
C CYS A 67 -63.03 0.79 80.39
N THR A 68 -63.78 0.96 81.48
CA THR A 68 -63.89 2.22 82.22
C THR A 68 -62.92 2.32 83.41
N ASP A 69 -62.11 1.29 83.66
CA ASP A 69 -61.10 1.29 84.73
C ASP A 69 -59.84 2.01 84.27
N SER A 70 -59.51 3.14 84.91
CA SER A 70 -58.35 3.97 84.56
C SER A 70 -56.99 3.29 84.78
N LEU A 71 -56.95 2.17 85.51
CA LEU A 71 -55.72 1.42 85.75
C LEU A 71 -55.54 0.24 84.78
N ALA A 72 -56.48 0.00 83.87
CA ALA A 72 -56.37 -1.05 82.86
C ALA A 72 -55.60 -0.56 81.62
N CYS A 73 -54.86 -1.48 80.96
CA CYS A 73 -54.07 -1.13 79.78
C CYS A 73 -54.91 -0.62 78.60
N ASN A 74 -56.11 -1.17 78.46
CA ASN A 74 -57.07 -0.82 77.41
C ASN A 74 -58.15 0.13 77.92
N TYR A 75 -57.86 0.93 78.96
CA TYR A 75 -58.75 1.97 79.45
C TYR A 75 -59.18 2.89 78.31
N ASN A 76 -60.50 3.01 78.12
CA ASN A 76 -61.08 3.92 77.14
C ASN A 76 -61.76 5.08 77.87
N PRO A 77 -61.18 6.29 77.86
CA PRO A 77 -61.75 7.45 78.57
C PRO A 77 -63.11 7.91 78.04
N ASN A 78 -63.55 7.41 76.88
CA ASN A 78 -64.85 7.74 76.29
C ASN A 78 -65.92 6.65 76.51
N ALA A 79 -65.57 5.51 77.11
CA ALA A 79 -66.54 4.47 77.42
C ALA A 79 -67.44 4.92 78.58
N ASN A 80 -68.75 4.80 78.39
CA ASN A 80 -69.76 5.14 79.41
C ASN A 80 -70.47 3.92 79.99
N ILE A 81 -70.21 2.72 79.44
CA ILE A 81 -70.61 1.44 80.04
C ILE A 81 -69.42 0.48 80.00
N ASN A 82 -69.07 -0.08 81.17
CA ASN A 82 -68.05 -1.12 81.25
C ASN A 82 -68.58 -2.43 80.65
N ASP A 83 -67.88 -2.95 79.64
CA ASP A 83 -68.19 -4.21 78.98
C ASP A 83 -67.39 -5.40 79.52
N SER A 84 -66.69 -5.21 80.63
CA SER A 84 -65.83 -6.21 81.28
C SER A 84 -64.63 -6.66 80.42
N THR A 85 -64.24 -5.85 79.43
CA THR A 85 -63.05 -6.11 78.59
C THR A 85 -61.75 -5.60 79.21
N CYS A 86 -61.76 -5.10 80.46
CA CYS A 86 -60.58 -4.54 81.12
C CYS A 86 -59.44 -5.56 81.25
N ILE A 87 -58.27 -5.21 80.71
CA ILE A 87 -57.05 -6.01 80.82
C ILE A 87 -56.22 -5.46 81.99
N PRO A 88 -55.90 -6.28 83.01
CA PRO A 88 -55.04 -5.87 84.13
C PRO A 88 -53.69 -5.34 83.62
N ALA A 89 -53.20 -4.24 84.18
CA ALA A 89 -51.93 -3.67 83.77
C ALA A 89 -50.73 -4.43 84.33
N VAL A 90 -50.02 -5.14 83.44
CA VAL A 90 -48.70 -5.71 83.67
C VAL A 90 -47.75 -5.00 82.71
N TYR A 91 -46.87 -4.18 83.27
CA TYR A 91 -45.91 -3.38 82.51
C TYR A 91 -44.70 -4.21 82.12
N GLY A 92 -44.31 -4.11 80.85
CA GLY A 92 -43.11 -4.73 80.30
C GLY A 92 -43.11 -4.63 78.77
N CYS A 93 -42.03 -5.08 78.12
CA CYS A 93 -41.96 -4.98 76.67
C CYS A 93 -42.98 -5.92 75.98
N THR A 94 -43.92 -5.35 75.24
CA THR A 94 -44.95 -6.12 74.51
C THR A 94 -44.56 -6.47 73.07
N ASP A 95 -43.43 -5.95 72.58
CA ASP A 95 -42.92 -6.24 71.23
C ASP A 95 -42.21 -7.59 71.19
N THR A 96 -42.83 -8.56 70.51
CA THR A 96 -42.28 -9.92 70.30
C THR A 96 -40.93 -9.97 69.59
N SER A 97 -40.52 -8.88 68.93
CA SER A 97 -39.24 -8.77 68.21
C SER A 97 -38.12 -8.13 69.03
N ALA A 98 -38.41 -7.66 70.25
CA ALA A 98 -37.41 -7.11 71.16
C ALA A 98 -36.64 -8.19 71.93
N PHE A 99 -35.39 -7.89 72.27
CA PHE A 99 -34.50 -8.79 73.02
C PHE A 99 -35.04 -9.16 74.42
N ASN A 100 -35.76 -8.25 75.06
CA ASN A 100 -36.34 -8.41 76.39
C ASN A 100 -37.88 -8.48 76.37
N TYR A 101 -38.46 -9.02 75.30
CA TYR A 101 -39.89 -9.28 75.22
C TYR A 101 -40.40 -10.07 76.44
N ASP A 102 -41.44 -9.55 77.11
CA ASP A 102 -42.09 -10.22 78.23
C ASP A 102 -43.48 -10.71 77.78
N TRP A 103 -43.62 -12.02 77.65
CA TRP A 103 -44.89 -12.66 77.26
C TRP A 103 -46.04 -12.36 78.22
N ASN A 104 -45.76 -12.00 79.49
CA ASN A 104 -46.79 -11.68 80.48
C ASN A 104 -47.17 -10.19 80.49
N ALA A 105 -46.46 -9.33 79.77
CA ALA A 105 -46.77 -7.91 79.70
C ALA A 105 -48.03 -7.65 78.87
N THR A 106 -48.92 -6.81 79.40
CA THR A 106 -50.17 -6.38 78.76
C THR A 106 -50.14 -4.89 78.40
N CYS A 107 -49.20 -4.12 78.98
CA CYS A 107 -48.92 -2.73 78.72
C CYS A 107 -47.44 -2.56 78.39
N ASP A 108 -47.13 -1.88 77.28
CA ASP A 108 -45.76 -1.46 77.00
C ASP A 108 -45.34 -0.33 77.94
N ASP A 109 -44.18 -0.47 78.57
CA ASP A 109 -43.56 0.54 79.43
C ASP A 109 -42.37 1.26 78.76
N GLY A 110 -42.09 0.94 77.49
CA GLY A 110 -40.98 1.52 76.73
C GLY A 110 -39.63 0.88 77.04
N SER A 111 -39.59 -0.24 77.78
CA SER A 111 -38.35 -0.97 78.10
C SER A 111 -37.81 -1.82 76.94
N CYS A 112 -38.47 -1.88 75.78
CA CYS A 112 -38.07 -2.72 74.66
C CYS A 112 -36.67 -2.41 74.11
N ILE A 113 -35.79 -3.42 74.14
CA ILE A 113 -34.43 -3.37 73.61
C ILE A 113 -34.42 -4.02 72.22
N PRO A 114 -33.94 -3.33 71.16
CA PRO A 114 -33.87 -3.93 69.83
C PRO A 114 -32.85 -5.09 69.78
N VAL A 115 -33.16 -6.12 69.01
CA VAL A 115 -32.19 -7.18 68.69
C VAL A 115 -31.11 -6.61 67.77
N ILE A 116 -29.85 -6.71 68.20
CA ILE A 116 -28.67 -6.32 67.42
C ILE A 116 -27.84 -7.58 67.20
N LEU A 117 -27.85 -8.05 65.95
CA LEU A 117 -27.06 -9.20 65.51
C LEU A 117 -25.59 -8.81 65.29
N GLY A 118 -24.69 -9.72 65.65
CA GLY A 118 -23.27 -9.63 65.35
C GLY A 118 -22.43 -10.47 66.30
N CYS A 119 -21.13 -10.61 66.00
CA CYS A 119 -20.26 -11.42 66.83
C CYS A 119 -20.15 -10.89 68.27
N THR A 120 -20.56 -11.69 69.25
CA THR A 120 -20.51 -11.34 70.68
C THR A 120 -19.22 -11.80 71.36
N ILE A 121 -18.32 -12.49 70.66
CA ILE A 121 -17.07 -13.02 71.21
C ILE A 121 -15.97 -11.95 71.11
N SER A 122 -15.56 -11.39 72.25
CA SER A 122 -14.56 -10.32 72.34
C SER A 122 -13.17 -10.69 71.78
N ALA A 123 -12.86 -11.99 71.69
CA ALA A 123 -11.61 -12.50 71.12
C ALA A 123 -11.67 -12.75 69.60
N SER A 124 -12.73 -12.34 68.92
CA SER A 124 -12.88 -12.46 67.45
C SER A 124 -12.55 -11.14 66.75
N ILE A 125 -12.03 -11.21 65.53
CA ILE A 125 -11.62 -10.02 64.75
C ILE A 125 -12.78 -9.06 64.48
N ASN A 126 -13.98 -9.60 64.27
CA ASN A 126 -15.18 -8.85 63.95
C ASN A 126 -16.14 -8.72 65.15
N TYR A 127 -15.62 -8.74 66.37
CA TYR A 127 -16.41 -8.49 67.57
C TYR A 127 -17.19 -7.17 67.48
N ASN A 128 -18.51 -7.24 67.71
CA ASN A 128 -19.38 -6.07 67.76
C ASN A 128 -19.80 -5.81 69.21
N PRO A 129 -19.28 -4.76 69.88
CA PRO A 129 -19.62 -4.48 71.28
C PRO A 129 -21.09 -4.10 71.51
N ASN A 130 -21.86 -3.81 70.46
CA ASN A 130 -23.27 -3.49 70.55
C ASN A 130 -24.19 -4.67 70.23
N ALA A 131 -23.64 -5.82 69.81
CA ALA A 131 -24.45 -7.01 69.53
C ALA A 131 -24.95 -7.65 70.83
N ASN A 132 -26.24 -7.97 70.87
CA ASN A 132 -26.86 -8.71 71.98
C ASN A 132 -27.29 -10.13 71.59
N ILE A 133 -27.20 -10.48 70.31
CA ILE A 133 -27.40 -11.84 69.80
C ILE A 133 -26.27 -12.18 68.81
N ASP A 134 -25.61 -13.31 69.06
CA ASP A 134 -24.60 -13.84 68.13
C ASP A 134 -25.27 -14.39 66.87
N ASP A 135 -24.81 -13.93 65.70
CA ASP A 135 -25.29 -14.37 64.39
C ASP A 135 -24.38 -15.43 63.74
N GLY A 136 -23.35 -15.89 64.47
CA GLY A 136 -22.38 -16.87 63.98
C GLY A 136 -21.34 -16.28 63.04
N SER A 137 -21.27 -14.94 62.92
CA SER A 137 -20.28 -14.27 62.07
C SER A 137 -18.86 -14.27 62.65
N CYS A 138 -18.64 -14.72 63.89
CA CYS A 138 -17.36 -14.62 64.58
C CYS A 138 -16.18 -15.26 63.83
N ILE A 139 -15.15 -14.46 63.57
CA ILE A 139 -13.89 -14.87 62.93
C ILE A 139 -12.83 -15.02 64.02
N ALA A 140 -12.39 -16.26 64.26
CA ALA A 140 -11.33 -16.58 65.20
C ALA A 140 -9.99 -15.97 64.78
N ILE A 141 -9.21 -15.48 65.75
CA ILE A 141 -7.84 -14.99 65.53
C ILE A 141 -6.92 -16.18 65.30
N VAL A 142 -6.21 -16.20 64.17
CA VAL A 142 -5.14 -17.14 63.84
C VAL A 142 -3.84 -16.35 63.72
N TYR A 143 -2.94 -16.57 64.68
CA TYR A 143 -1.64 -15.93 64.72
C TYR A 143 -0.65 -16.62 63.78
N GLY A 144 0.08 -15.82 63.01
CA GLY A 144 1.17 -16.30 62.14
C GLY A 144 1.67 -15.15 61.27
N CYS A 145 2.65 -15.42 60.41
CA CYS A 145 3.15 -14.37 59.53
C CYS A 145 2.14 -14.10 58.40
N THR A 146 1.58 -12.90 58.38
CA THR A 146 0.61 -12.49 57.35
C THR A 146 1.26 -11.87 56.10
N ASP A 147 2.57 -11.64 56.12
CA ASP A 147 3.32 -11.08 54.99
C ASP A 147 3.63 -12.16 53.96
N THR A 148 3.00 -12.06 52.78
CA THR A 148 3.19 -12.97 51.65
C THR A 148 4.62 -13.05 51.11
N THR A 149 5.48 -12.10 51.47
CA THR A 149 6.88 -12.01 51.02
C THR A 149 7.88 -12.59 52.03
N ALA A 150 7.41 -12.98 53.23
CA ALA A 150 8.24 -13.59 54.25
C ALA A 150 8.50 -15.09 53.97
N PHE A 151 9.63 -15.60 54.45
CA PHE A 151 10.03 -16.99 54.30
C PHE A 151 9.06 -17.97 54.98
N ASN A 152 8.42 -17.56 56.07
CA ASN A 152 7.48 -18.36 56.86
C ASN A 152 6.04 -17.82 56.81
N TYR A 153 5.64 -17.24 55.67
CA TYR A 153 4.25 -16.85 55.43
C TYR A 153 3.27 -17.98 55.74
N ASP A 154 2.24 -17.69 56.54
CA ASP A 154 1.17 -18.63 56.86
C ASP A 154 -0.14 -18.18 56.19
N PRO A 155 -0.65 -18.89 55.17
CA PRO A 155 -1.88 -18.52 54.48
C PRO A 155 -3.15 -18.67 55.34
N LEU A 156 -3.06 -19.31 56.50
CA LEU A 156 -4.18 -19.45 57.44
C LEU A 156 -4.17 -18.35 58.52
N ALA A 157 -3.06 -17.60 58.66
CA ALA A 157 -2.96 -16.52 59.62
C ALA A 157 -3.76 -15.29 59.17
N ASN A 158 -4.50 -14.70 60.11
CA ASN A 158 -5.26 -13.46 59.90
C ASN A 158 -4.82 -12.33 60.83
N THR A 159 -3.86 -12.60 61.72
CA THR A 159 -3.29 -11.63 62.66
C THR A 159 -1.79 -11.85 62.77
N ASP A 160 -0.99 -10.83 62.45
CA ASP A 160 0.47 -10.92 62.57
C ASP A 160 0.90 -10.97 64.05
N ASN A 161 1.80 -11.89 64.36
CA ASN A 161 2.41 -12.03 65.68
C ASN A 161 3.90 -11.62 65.70
N GLY A 162 4.41 -11.04 64.61
CA GLY A 162 5.80 -10.61 64.48
C GLY A 162 6.77 -11.76 64.22
N SER A 163 6.28 -12.95 63.85
CA SER A 163 7.12 -14.11 63.53
C SER A 163 7.71 -14.08 62.12
N CYS A 164 7.38 -13.09 61.29
CA CYS A 164 7.84 -13.01 59.90
C CYS A 164 9.38 -12.97 59.79
N LEU A 165 9.92 -13.94 59.05
CA LEU A 165 11.33 -14.05 58.71
C LEU A 165 11.55 -13.50 57.29
N ALA A 166 12.50 -12.57 57.15
CA ALA A 166 12.88 -12.07 55.84
C ALA A 166 13.47 -13.19 54.97
N VAL A 167 13.18 -13.19 53.67
CA VAL A 167 13.86 -14.05 52.71
C VAL A 167 15.30 -13.57 52.54
N VAL A 168 16.25 -14.48 52.73
CA VAL A 168 17.69 -14.24 52.54
C VAL A 168 18.18 -15.25 51.51
N TYR A 169 18.48 -14.75 50.31
CA TYR A 169 19.00 -15.54 49.21
C TYR A 169 20.48 -15.90 49.43
N GLY A 170 20.85 -17.13 49.13
CA GLY A 170 22.23 -17.60 49.09
C GLY A 170 22.31 -19.11 49.03
N CYS A 171 23.52 -19.67 48.92
CA CYS A 171 23.69 -21.11 48.95
C CYS A 171 23.46 -21.65 50.38
N THR A 172 22.53 -22.60 50.52
CA THR A 172 22.17 -23.23 51.80
C THR A 172 22.91 -24.54 52.06
N ASP A 173 23.69 -25.04 51.10
CA ASP A 173 24.47 -26.27 51.22
C ASP A 173 25.84 -26.00 51.87
N PRO A 174 26.14 -26.54 53.06
CA PRO A 174 27.42 -26.37 53.74
C PRO A 174 28.63 -26.96 53.00
N LEU A 175 28.43 -27.84 52.03
CA LEU A 175 29.49 -28.44 51.22
C LEU A 175 29.88 -27.56 50.02
N ALA A 176 29.13 -26.50 49.75
CA ALA A 176 29.43 -25.56 48.67
C ALA A 176 30.47 -24.52 49.10
N LEU A 177 31.28 -24.08 48.15
CA LEU A 177 32.31 -23.06 48.34
C LEU A 177 31.71 -21.68 48.64
N ASN A 178 30.54 -21.38 48.09
CA ASN A 178 29.78 -20.14 48.32
C ASN A 178 28.65 -20.32 49.35
N TYR A 179 28.75 -21.31 50.24
CA TYR A 179 27.81 -21.49 51.34
C TYR A 179 27.64 -20.20 52.15
N PHE A 180 26.40 -19.78 52.36
CA PHE A 180 26.06 -18.66 53.21
C PHE A 180 25.17 -19.12 54.36
N ALA A 181 25.72 -19.15 55.57
CA ALA A 181 25.02 -19.59 56.77
C ALA A 181 23.77 -18.74 57.12
N GLY A 182 23.66 -17.51 56.59
CA GLY A 182 22.51 -16.65 56.77
C GLY A 182 21.39 -16.87 55.73
N ALA A 183 21.62 -17.68 54.70
CA ALA A 183 20.62 -17.95 53.68
C ALA A 183 19.54 -18.90 54.21
N ASN A 184 18.27 -18.58 53.92
CA ASN A 184 17.15 -19.48 54.14
C ASN A 184 16.50 -19.95 52.82
N LEU A 185 16.93 -19.40 51.68
CA LEU A 185 16.42 -19.76 50.36
C LEU A 185 17.55 -19.79 49.31
N PRO A 186 17.62 -20.83 48.44
CA PRO A 186 18.59 -20.87 47.34
C PRO A 186 18.44 -19.67 46.39
N ASP A 187 19.57 -19.04 46.06
CA ASP A 187 19.60 -17.96 45.06
C ASP A 187 19.62 -18.52 43.64
N PRO A 188 18.59 -18.28 42.80
CA PRO A 188 18.60 -18.72 41.41
C PRO A 188 19.65 -18.02 40.54
N ASN A 189 20.13 -16.84 40.97
CA ASN A 189 21.16 -16.09 40.25
C ASN A 189 22.59 -16.39 40.75
N ASN A 190 22.72 -17.09 41.87
CA ASN A 190 24.00 -17.49 42.47
C ASN A 190 23.88 -18.89 43.09
N PRO A 191 23.82 -19.95 42.26
CA PRO A 191 23.64 -21.32 42.73
C PRO A 191 24.85 -21.80 43.53
N CYS A 192 24.65 -22.85 44.34
CA CYS A 192 25.73 -23.47 45.11
C CYS A 192 26.87 -23.97 44.20
N CYS A 193 28.09 -23.53 44.51
CA CYS A 193 29.28 -23.87 43.76
C CYS A 193 30.09 -24.98 44.43
N TYR A 194 30.46 -26.00 43.67
CA TYR A 194 31.22 -27.15 44.17
C TYR A 194 32.56 -27.37 43.46
N VAL A 195 32.86 -26.62 42.40
CA VAL A 195 34.04 -26.83 41.55
C VAL A 195 34.78 -25.50 41.34
N MET A 196 36.07 -25.53 41.65
CA MET A 196 37.03 -24.46 41.37
C MET A 196 37.81 -24.80 40.10
N GLY A 197 38.06 -23.79 39.27
CA GLY A 197 38.82 -23.92 38.03
C GLY A 197 38.58 -22.71 37.14
N CYS A 198 39.17 -22.68 35.95
CA CYS A 198 39.09 -21.50 35.11
C CYS A 198 37.66 -21.25 34.59
N THR A 199 37.09 -20.08 34.94
CA THR A 199 35.74 -19.68 34.51
C THR A 199 35.74 -18.79 33.27
N ASP A 200 36.90 -18.36 32.75
CA ASP A 200 36.99 -17.56 31.54
C ASP A 200 36.76 -18.44 30.31
N PRO A 201 35.66 -18.27 29.55
CA PRO A 201 35.38 -19.07 28.36
C PRO A 201 36.44 -18.97 27.26
N ASN A 202 37.30 -17.96 27.33
CA ASN A 202 38.36 -17.73 26.34
C ASN A 202 39.70 -18.36 26.75
N ALA A 203 39.85 -18.89 27.96
CA ALA A 203 41.11 -19.49 28.41
C ALA A 203 41.27 -20.93 27.92
N CYS A 204 42.53 -21.38 27.77
CA CYS A 204 42.86 -22.72 27.24
C CYS A 204 42.30 -23.86 28.08
N ASN A 205 42.20 -23.65 29.39
CA ASN A 205 41.76 -24.63 30.38
C ASN A 205 40.41 -24.25 30.99
N TYR A 206 39.56 -23.52 30.24
CA TYR A 206 38.19 -23.26 30.64
C TYR A 206 37.48 -24.55 31.04
N ASP A 207 36.95 -24.59 32.26
CA ASP A 207 36.12 -25.68 32.73
C ASP A 207 34.67 -25.20 32.86
N PRO A 208 33.74 -25.70 32.03
CA PRO A 208 32.34 -25.30 32.08
C PRO A 208 31.63 -25.73 33.38
N ASN A 209 32.24 -26.61 34.18
CA ASN A 209 31.69 -27.00 35.49
C ASN A 209 32.21 -26.11 36.63
N SER A 210 33.24 -25.30 36.38
CA SER A 210 33.82 -24.40 37.36
C SER A 210 32.94 -23.17 37.54
N CYS A 211 32.62 -22.86 38.79
CA CYS A 211 31.74 -21.76 39.18
C CYS A 211 32.46 -20.68 39.99
N PHE A 212 33.72 -20.94 40.35
CA PHE A 212 34.65 -19.97 40.93
C PHE A 212 36.01 -20.10 40.25
N ASP A 213 36.55 -18.97 39.79
CA ASP A 213 37.90 -18.89 39.25
C ASP A 213 38.93 -19.08 40.37
N ASP A 214 39.81 -20.07 40.19
CA ASP A 214 40.93 -20.34 41.09
C ASP A 214 42.23 -19.65 40.65
N GLY A 215 42.18 -18.85 39.58
CA GLY A 215 43.33 -18.19 38.98
C GLY A 215 44.19 -19.14 38.14
N SER A 216 43.70 -20.35 37.85
CA SER A 216 44.39 -21.30 36.97
C SER A 216 44.24 -20.99 35.48
N CYS A 217 43.50 -19.95 35.09
CA CYS A 217 43.27 -19.61 33.68
C CYS A 217 44.58 -19.41 32.90
N ILE A 218 44.77 -20.24 31.89
CA ILE A 218 45.90 -20.23 30.97
C ILE A 218 45.49 -19.44 29.73
N ASN A 219 46.12 -18.29 29.52
CA ASN A 219 45.89 -17.42 28.37
C ASN A 219 47.15 -17.41 27.48
N ILE A 220 47.33 -18.48 26.68
CA ILE A 220 48.40 -18.53 25.69
C ILE A 220 47.86 -17.98 24.37
N SER A 221 48.24 -16.74 24.10
CA SER A 221 47.91 -16.00 22.90
C SER A 221 48.95 -16.27 21.80
N GLY A 222 48.48 -16.56 20.60
CA GLY A 222 49.31 -16.83 19.42
C GLY A 222 48.46 -17.34 18.26
N CYS A 223 49.05 -17.63 17.10
CA CYS A 223 48.26 -18.10 15.96
C CYS A 223 47.74 -19.53 16.19
N THR A 224 46.42 -19.69 16.25
CA THR A 224 45.74 -20.99 16.46
C THR A 224 45.43 -21.74 15.17
N ASP A 225 45.64 -21.11 14.00
CA ASP A 225 45.36 -21.70 12.69
C ASP A 225 46.51 -22.63 12.23
N PRO A 226 46.31 -23.95 12.14
CA PRO A 226 47.35 -24.90 11.70
C PRO A 226 47.79 -24.71 10.24
N THR A 227 47.10 -23.88 9.46
CA THR A 227 47.45 -23.54 8.08
C THR A 227 48.29 -22.27 7.96
N ALA A 228 48.48 -21.51 9.04
CA ALA A 228 49.28 -20.30 9.05
C ALA A 228 50.78 -20.58 9.18
N SER A 229 51.60 -19.67 8.65
CA SER A 229 53.07 -19.80 8.61
C SER A 229 53.72 -19.75 10.00
N ASN A 230 53.06 -19.11 10.95
CA ASN A 230 53.49 -18.92 12.33
C ASN A 230 52.52 -19.58 13.33
N TYR A 231 51.85 -20.66 12.92
CA TYR A 231 51.04 -21.49 13.80
C TYR A 231 51.80 -21.86 15.07
N ASP A 232 51.21 -21.57 16.23
CA ASP A 232 51.71 -21.98 17.53
C ASP A 232 50.83 -23.11 18.09
N PRO A 233 51.33 -24.36 18.19
CA PRO A 233 50.57 -25.48 18.71
C PRO A 233 50.23 -25.37 20.21
N ASN A 234 50.83 -24.42 20.94
CA ASN A 234 50.50 -24.17 22.35
C ASN A 234 49.51 -23.01 22.52
N ALA A 235 49.22 -22.24 21.46
CA ALA A 235 48.25 -21.18 21.51
C ALA A 235 46.82 -21.73 21.47
N CYS A 236 45.97 -21.19 22.33
CA CYS A 236 44.53 -21.50 22.36
C CYS A 236 43.67 -20.25 22.12
N ILE A 237 44.28 -19.06 22.20
CA ILE A 237 43.65 -17.77 21.91
C ILE A 237 44.34 -17.20 20.68
N ASP A 238 43.58 -16.99 19.60
CA ASP A 238 44.08 -16.29 18.42
C ASP A 238 44.31 -14.81 18.76
N ASP A 239 45.57 -14.38 18.67
CA ASP A 239 45.97 -12.98 18.89
C ASP A 239 45.92 -12.14 17.61
N GLY A 240 45.46 -12.72 16.51
CA GLY A 240 45.42 -12.10 15.19
C GLY A 240 46.81 -11.99 14.55
N SER A 241 47.84 -12.61 15.13
CA SER A 241 49.17 -12.66 14.55
C SER A 241 49.29 -13.66 13.41
N CYS A 242 48.24 -14.45 13.12
CA CYS A 242 48.26 -15.44 12.05
C CYS A 242 48.68 -14.84 10.71
N ILE A 243 49.92 -15.17 10.31
CA ILE A 243 50.45 -14.93 8.98
C ILE A 243 49.92 -16.06 8.12
N ILE A 244 48.67 -15.91 7.71
CA ILE A 244 48.12 -16.73 6.65
C ILE A 244 48.87 -16.33 5.38
N ASN A 245 49.74 -17.21 4.90
CA ASN A 245 50.35 -17.05 3.60
C ASN A 245 49.31 -17.44 2.53
N THR A 246 48.18 -16.74 2.51
CA THR A 246 47.12 -16.93 1.53
C THR A 246 47.54 -16.29 0.23
N VAL A 247 48.32 -17.05 -0.54
CA VAL A 247 48.47 -16.81 -1.96
C VAL A 247 47.07 -16.90 -2.57
N CYS A 248 46.66 -15.88 -3.32
CA CYS A 248 45.44 -15.96 -4.10
C CYS A 248 45.52 -17.17 -5.05
N SER A 249 44.62 -18.14 -4.88
CA SER A 249 44.60 -19.40 -5.64
C SER A 249 43.99 -19.25 -7.05
N ASN A 250 43.84 -18.01 -7.53
CA ASN A 250 43.23 -17.68 -8.81
C ASN A 250 41.85 -18.34 -9.02
N PRO A 251 40.85 -18.03 -8.16
CA PRO A 251 39.55 -18.68 -8.24
C PRO A 251 38.87 -18.47 -9.60
N THR A 252 38.15 -19.48 -10.06
CA THR A 252 37.40 -19.40 -11.32
C THR A 252 36.14 -18.56 -11.14
N PRO A 253 35.80 -17.66 -12.08
CA PRO A 253 34.57 -16.87 -12.00
C PRO A 253 33.29 -17.70 -11.93
N THR A 254 32.36 -17.27 -11.07
CA THR A 254 31.05 -17.91 -10.85
C THR A 254 29.88 -16.99 -11.23
N GLY A 255 28.65 -17.52 -11.22
CA GLY A 255 27.44 -16.74 -11.46
C GLY A 255 27.28 -16.22 -12.89
N LEU A 256 27.88 -16.89 -13.87
CA LEU A 256 27.84 -16.46 -15.28
C LEU A 256 26.42 -16.53 -15.84
N HIS A 257 25.93 -15.42 -16.38
CA HIS A 257 24.65 -15.37 -17.10
C HIS A 257 24.63 -14.23 -18.12
N ALA A 258 23.78 -14.34 -19.15
CA ALA A 258 23.60 -13.32 -20.16
C ALA A 258 22.28 -12.57 -19.95
N ILE A 259 22.31 -11.23 -20.06
CA ILE A 259 21.16 -10.33 -19.97
C ILE A 259 21.21 -9.29 -21.10
N ASP A 260 20.18 -8.44 -21.19
CA ASP A 260 20.07 -7.39 -22.22
C ASP A 260 20.30 -7.92 -23.65
N ILE A 261 19.80 -9.13 -23.92
CA ILE A 261 20.04 -9.83 -25.18
C ILE A 261 19.11 -9.26 -26.25
N ILE A 262 19.72 -8.69 -27.30
CA ILE A 262 19.03 -8.24 -28.51
C ILE A 262 19.76 -8.80 -29.74
N HIS A 263 19.23 -8.52 -30.92
CA HIS A 263 19.74 -9.04 -32.19
C HIS A 263 21.24 -8.89 -32.46
N ASN A 264 21.91 -7.88 -31.88
CA ASN A 264 23.33 -7.61 -32.14
C ASN A 264 24.19 -7.35 -30.91
N THR A 265 23.60 -7.43 -29.71
CA THR A 265 24.33 -7.23 -28.44
C THR A 265 23.80 -8.15 -27.35
N ALA A 266 24.67 -8.51 -26.41
CA ALA A 266 24.30 -9.20 -25.19
C ALA A 266 25.25 -8.77 -24.07
N ARG A 267 24.77 -8.66 -22.83
CA ARG A 267 25.60 -8.33 -21.67
C ARG A 267 25.86 -9.60 -20.87
N ILE A 268 27.12 -9.98 -20.77
CA ILE A 268 27.54 -11.09 -19.90
C ILE A 268 27.78 -10.53 -18.50
N LYS A 269 27.21 -11.17 -17.48
CA LYS A 269 27.33 -10.85 -16.06
C LYS A 269 27.95 -12.04 -15.31
N TRP A 270 28.59 -11.75 -14.18
CA TRP A 270 29.24 -12.73 -13.29
C TRP A 270 29.32 -12.18 -11.87
N ASP A 271 29.68 -13.02 -10.90
CA ASP A 271 29.82 -12.64 -9.49
C ASP A 271 31.02 -11.72 -9.25
N ASN A 272 30.99 -10.92 -8.17
CA ASN A 272 32.17 -10.16 -7.76
C ASN A 272 33.20 -11.09 -7.13
N MET A 273 34.31 -11.35 -7.81
CA MET A 273 35.38 -12.23 -7.33
C MET A 273 36.40 -11.51 -6.41
N THR A 274 36.11 -10.30 -5.95
CA THR A 274 36.97 -9.56 -5.01
C THR A 274 36.81 -10.12 -3.61
N SER A 275 37.92 -10.48 -2.97
CA SER A 275 38.00 -10.90 -1.57
C SER A 275 39.22 -10.26 -0.90
N ALA A 276 39.40 -10.47 0.41
CA ALA A 276 40.54 -9.94 1.16
C ALA A 276 41.90 -10.29 0.52
N ASN A 277 41.99 -11.47 -0.12
CA ASN A 277 43.26 -12.01 -0.64
C ASN A 277 43.32 -12.05 -2.18
N CYS A 278 42.19 -11.98 -2.87
CA CYS A 278 42.12 -12.03 -4.33
C CYS A 278 41.42 -10.78 -4.86
N THR A 279 42.19 -9.89 -5.48
CA THR A 279 41.66 -8.74 -6.23
C THR A 279 41.77 -9.00 -7.72
N PRO A 280 40.66 -9.10 -8.47
CA PRO A 280 40.72 -9.30 -9.91
C PRO A 280 41.27 -8.06 -10.61
N GLU A 281 42.24 -8.28 -11.49
CA GLU A 281 42.84 -7.24 -12.34
C GLU A 281 42.20 -7.23 -13.73
N GLN A 282 41.81 -8.41 -14.23
CA GLN A 282 41.22 -8.53 -15.55
C GLN A 282 40.26 -9.71 -15.61
N TYR A 283 39.12 -9.50 -16.26
CA TYR A 283 38.27 -10.58 -16.77
C TYR A 283 38.37 -10.66 -18.29
N ARG A 284 38.34 -11.89 -18.81
CA ARG A 284 38.27 -12.17 -20.24
C ARG A 284 37.04 -13.02 -20.54
N VAL A 285 36.09 -12.44 -21.24
CA VAL A 285 34.97 -13.16 -21.85
C VAL A 285 35.43 -13.65 -23.22
N GLN A 286 35.37 -14.96 -23.43
CA GLN A 286 35.47 -15.56 -24.76
C GLN A 286 34.09 -16.01 -25.21
N TYR A 287 33.72 -15.72 -26.45
CA TYR A 287 32.45 -16.12 -27.04
C TYR A 287 32.62 -16.51 -28.51
N ARG A 288 31.81 -17.45 -28.99
CA ARG A 288 31.77 -17.86 -30.41
C ARG A 288 30.40 -18.41 -30.77
N ILE A 289 30.12 -18.49 -32.06
CA ILE A 289 28.89 -19.13 -32.54
C ILE A 289 28.99 -20.62 -32.20
N GLN A 290 27.91 -21.19 -31.66
CA GLN A 290 27.88 -22.60 -31.25
C GLN A 290 28.25 -23.50 -32.44
N GLY A 291 29.17 -24.45 -32.20
CA GLY A 291 29.69 -25.35 -33.24
C GLY A 291 30.86 -24.79 -34.07
N THR A 292 31.28 -23.53 -33.88
CA THR A 292 32.48 -22.99 -34.53
C THR A 292 33.73 -23.19 -33.66
N SER A 293 34.93 -23.06 -34.25
CA SER A 293 36.20 -23.29 -33.55
C SER A 293 36.87 -22.00 -33.04
N THR A 294 36.62 -20.86 -33.68
CA THR A 294 37.31 -19.58 -33.40
C THR A 294 36.61 -18.75 -32.33
N TRP A 295 37.35 -18.33 -31.30
CA TRP A 295 36.84 -17.51 -30.21
C TRP A 295 37.05 -16.01 -30.44
N SER A 296 35.98 -15.23 -30.28
CA SER A 296 36.04 -13.78 -30.09
C SER A 296 36.29 -13.45 -28.62
N VAL A 297 36.93 -12.32 -28.34
CA VAL A 297 37.34 -11.93 -26.98
C VAL A 297 36.85 -10.53 -26.62
N LYS A 298 36.37 -10.36 -25.39
CA LYS A 298 36.19 -9.06 -24.74
C LYS A 298 36.80 -9.07 -23.35
N ASN A 299 37.65 -8.08 -23.07
CA ASN A 299 38.28 -7.91 -21.76
C ASN A 299 37.56 -6.83 -20.94
N ALA A 300 37.46 -7.05 -19.63
CA ALA A 300 37.20 -6.02 -18.62
C ALA A 300 38.48 -5.87 -17.80
N VAL A 301 39.09 -4.69 -17.79
CA VAL A 301 40.39 -4.45 -17.15
C VAL A 301 40.18 -3.47 -16.00
N ASN A 302 40.81 -3.78 -14.87
CA ASN A 302 40.90 -2.89 -13.72
C ASN A 302 41.93 -1.81 -14.00
N THR A 303 41.49 -0.57 -14.12
CA THR A 303 42.38 0.58 -14.35
C THR A 303 43.01 1.13 -13.07
N ASN A 304 42.60 0.63 -11.91
CA ASN A 304 43.01 1.15 -10.60
C ASN A 304 44.22 0.40 -10.03
N ASN A 305 45.02 -0.27 -10.87
CA ASN A 305 46.26 -0.95 -10.49
C ASN A 305 46.12 -1.77 -9.19
N CYS A 306 45.19 -2.74 -9.18
CA CYS A 306 44.86 -3.57 -8.02
C CYS A 306 44.08 -2.90 -6.88
N GLY A 307 43.47 -1.74 -7.13
CA GLY A 307 42.40 -1.18 -6.32
C GLY A 307 41.03 -1.81 -6.59
N THR A 308 39.98 -1.24 -6.00
CA THR A 308 38.58 -1.71 -6.09
C THR A 308 38.14 -1.97 -7.53
N PHE A 309 37.63 -3.17 -7.80
CA PHE A 309 37.18 -3.59 -9.14
C PHE A 309 35.76 -4.15 -9.14
N ASN A 310 34.78 -3.27 -9.33
CA ASN A 310 33.36 -3.61 -9.29
C ASN A 310 32.75 -3.95 -10.66
N GLN A 311 33.56 -4.17 -11.69
CA GLN A 311 33.05 -4.54 -13.02
C GLN A 311 32.63 -6.01 -13.04
N THR A 312 31.34 -6.25 -12.84
CA THR A 312 30.69 -7.58 -12.88
C THR A 312 29.91 -7.80 -14.18
N GLY A 313 30.36 -7.21 -15.28
CA GLY A 313 29.72 -7.42 -16.57
C GLY A 313 30.40 -6.77 -17.77
N ARG A 314 30.11 -7.31 -18.96
CA ARG A 314 30.63 -6.79 -20.23
C ARG A 314 29.61 -6.89 -21.35
N LEU A 315 29.46 -5.79 -22.11
CA LEU A 315 28.63 -5.75 -23.31
C LEU A 315 29.40 -6.34 -24.50
N LEU A 316 28.81 -7.36 -25.11
CA LEU A 316 29.20 -7.90 -26.41
C LEU A 316 28.44 -7.14 -27.49
N THR A 317 29.10 -6.82 -28.60
CA THR A 317 28.55 -6.04 -29.71
C THR A 317 28.90 -6.72 -31.03
N ASN A 318 28.19 -6.35 -32.10
CA ASN A 318 28.36 -6.93 -33.44
C ASN A 318 28.09 -8.44 -33.46
N LEU A 319 27.09 -8.88 -32.70
CA LEU A 319 26.60 -10.25 -32.77
C LEU A 319 25.66 -10.43 -33.96
N ASN A 320 25.54 -11.66 -34.44
CA ASN A 320 24.62 -12.03 -35.49
C ASN A 320 23.22 -12.23 -34.89
N PRO A 321 22.15 -11.74 -35.53
CA PRO A 321 20.78 -12.00 -35.10
C PRO A 321 20.39 -13.48 -35.17
N GLY A 322 19.44 -13.91 -34.33
CA GLY A 322 18.90 -15.28 -34.32
C GLY A 322 19.95 -16.38 -34.13
N THR A 323 21.09 -16.06 -33.51
CA THR A 323 22.28 -16.93 -33.48
C THR A 323 22.60 -17.33 -32.04
N THR A 324 22.84 -18.62 -31.83
CA THR A 324 23.29 -19.15 -30.53
C THR A 324 24.80 -19.01 -30.39
N TYR A 325 25.21 -18.39 -29.29
CA TYR A 325 26.59 -18.23 -28.89
C TYR A 325 26.88 -19.07 -27.66
N GLU A 326 28.06 -19.68 -27.62
CA GLU A 326 28.64 -20.23 -26.41
C GLU A 326 29.72 -19.29 -25.89
N TYR A 327 29.80 -19.15 -24.56
CA TYR A 327 30.73 -18.24 -23.90
C TYR A 327 31.28 -18.83 -22.61
N ARG A 328 32.44 -18.33 -22.19
CA ARG A 328 33.11 -18.66 -20.93
C ARG A 328 33.99 -17.52 -20.47
N LEU A 329 34.30 -17.50 -19.19
CA LEU A 329 35.03 -16.42 -18.53
C LEU A 329 36.30 -16.95 -17.86
N LYS A 330 37.31 -16.09 -17.79
CA LYS A 330 38.56 -16.30 -17.05
C LYS A 330 38.96 -15.02 -16.34
N ALA A 331 39.57 -15.14 -15.16
CA ALA A 331 40.04 -14.01 -14.36
C ALA A 331 41.57 -14.06 -14.17
N TRP A 332 42.17 -12.87 -14.09
CA TRP A 332 43.54 -12.63 -13.64
C TRP A 332 43.48 -11.84 -12.34
N TYR A 333 44.34 -12.19 -11.39
CA TYR A 333 44.36 -11.60 -10.07
C TYR A 333 45.68 -10.92 -9.78
N CYS A 334 45.58 -9.81 -9.05
CA CYS A 334 46.70 -9.02 -8.59
C CYS A 334 47.70 -9.83 -7.79
N TYR A 335 48.98 -9.49 -7.95
CA TYR A 335 50.10 -10.09 -7.20
C TYR A 335 50.25 -11.61 -7.35
N THR A 336 49.58 -12.21 -8.35
CA THR A 336 49.76 -13.61 -8.73
C THR A 336 50.44 -13.71 -10.09
N SER A 337 51.19 -14.79 -10.33
CA SER A 337 51.81 -15.08 -11.62
C SER A 337 50.86 -15.79 -12.61
N GLY A 338 49.57 -15.92 -12.28
CA GLY A 338 48.65 -16.82 -12.95
C GLY A 338 47.26 -16.26 -13.17
N ALA A 339 46.47 -17.03 -13.89
CA ALA A 339 45.07 -16.73 -14.16
C ALA A 339 44.23 -17.96 -13.86
N SER A 340 42.96 -17.78 -13.55
CA SER A 340 42.07 -18.87 -13.21
C SER A 340 41.95 -19.90 -14.33
N THR A 341 41.43 -21.08 -14.01
CA THR A 341 40.86 -21.94 -15.07
C THR A 341 39.69 -21.23 -15.75
N TRP A 342 39.34 -21.69 -16.95
CA TRP A 342 38.13 -21.22 -17.61
C TRP A 342 36.90 -21.73 -16.85
N SER A 343 35.86 -20.90 -16.77
CA SER A 343 34.54 -21.32 -16.28
C SER A 343 33.95 -22.43 -17.15
N SER A 344 32.83 -23.01 -16.68
CA SER A 344 31.92 -23.76 -17.54
C SER A 344 31.53 -22.94 -18.77
N ILE A 345 31.20 -23.65 -19.85
CA ILE A 345 30.64 -23.04 -21.05
C ILE A 345 29.15 -22.82 -20.80
N GLU A 346 28.72 -21.59 -20.99
CA GLU A 346 27.31 -21.19 -20.97
C GLU A 346 26.88 -20.78 -22.38
N ILE A 347 25.56 -20.75 -22.63
CA ILE A 347 25.01 -20.40 -23.94
C ILE A 347 23.96 -19.28 -23.84
N PHE A 348 23.83 -18.48 -24.90
CA PHE A 348 22.70 -17.57 -25.09
C PHE A 348 22.38 -17.45 -26.58
N THR A 349 21.13 -17.11 -26.91
CA THR A 349 20.69 -16.90 -28.29
C THR A 349 20.25 -15.47 -28.48
N THR A 350 20.83 -14.77 -29.47
CA THR A 350 20.40 -13.42 -29.83
C THR A 350 19.00 -13.42 -30.43
N LEU A 351 18.26 -12.33 -30.23
CA LEU A 351 16.94 -12.16 -30.86
C LEU A 351 17.06 -12.06 -32.39
N ASP A 352 15.96 -12.29 -33.09
CA ASP A 352 15.91 -12.13 -34.54
C ASP A 352 16.17 -10.68 -34.96
N ALA A 353 16.63 -10.52 -36.21
CA ALA A 353 16.91 -9.22 -36.77
C ALA A 353 15.61 -8.40 -36.79
N CYS A 354 15.67 -7.15 -36.32
CA CYS A 354 14.49 -6.30 -36.37
C CYS A 354 14.28 -5.80 -37.82
N PRO A 355 13.20 -6.20 -38.51
CA PRO A 355 12.97 -5.85 -39.90
C PRO A 355 12.49 -4.41 -40.01
N ASN A 356 12.84 -3.72 -41.10
CA ASN A 356 12.23 -2.42 -41.40
C ASN A 356 10.88 -2.62 -42.11
N VAL A 357 10.05 -1.59 -42.21
CA VAL A 357 8.73 -1.69 -42.86
C VAL A 357 8.84 -2.15 -44.32
N GLY A 358 7.81 -2.84 -44.81
CA GLY A 358 7.62 -3.18 -46.21
C GLY A 358 6.81 -2.12 -46.96
N ASN A 359 6.98 -2.08 -48.29
CA ASN A 359 6.19 -1.26 -49.23
C ASN A 359 5.98 0.21 -48.81
N PHE A 360 7.03 0.84 -48.25
CA PHE A 360 6.97 2.21 -47.76
C PHE A 360 6.80 3.22 -48.91
N THR A 361 5.65 3.89 -48.94
CA THR A 361 5.23 4.77 -50.03
C THR A 361 4.57 6.04 -49.48
N VAL A 362 4.45 7.07 -50.33
CA VAL A 362 3.78 8.34 -50.01
C VAL A 362 2.84 8.74 -51.13
N SER A 363 1.64 9.20 -50.77
CA SER A 363 0.69 9.83 -51.68
C SER A 363 0.27 11.22 -51.17
N THR A 364 -0.16 12.10 -52.06
CA THR A 364 -0.46 13.50 -51.76
C THR A 364 -1.88 13.89 -52.16
N PRO A 365 -2.91 13.39 -51.46
CA PRO A 365 -4.31 13.62 -51.83
C PRO A 365 -4.77 15.07 -51.65
N LEU A 366 -4.04 15.90 -50.89
CA LEU A 366 -4.32 17.33 -50.71
C LEU A 366 -3.02 18.13 -50.78
N THR A 367 -3.13 19.44 -51.02
CA THR A 367 -1.98 20.36 -51.10
C THR A 367 -1.20 20.55 -49.80
N THR A 368 -1.81 20.20 -48.66
CA THR A 368 -1.22 20.36 -47.32
C THR A 368 -1.15 19.04 -46.53
N ARG A 369 -1.41 17.90 -47.20
CA ARG A 369 -1.45 16.58 -46.57
C ARG A 369 -0.77 15.51 -47.43
N ALA A 370 0.20 14.84 -46.82
CA ALA A 370 0.76 13.58 -47.32
C ALA A 370 0.21 12.40 -46.53
N VAL A 371 0.06 11.25 -47.19
CA VAL A 371 -0.31 9.97 -46.59
C VAL A 371 0.83 9.00 -46.81
N PHE A 372 1.45 8.57 -45.72
CA PHE A 372 2.47 7.51 -45.76
C PHE A 372 1.79 6.16 -45.62
N THR A 373 2.16 5.17 -46.43
CA THR A 373 1.63 3.80 -46.41
C THR A 373 2.76 2.79 -46.31
N TRP A 374 2.56 1.72 -45.55
CA TRP A 374 3.52 0.62 -45.37
C TRP A 374 2.84 -0.65 -44.86
N ASP A 375 3.56 -1.77 -44.91
CA ASP A 375 3.13 -3.07 -44.37
C ASP A 375 4.28 -3.81 -43.65
N ASP A 376 3.99 -5.02 -43.17
CA ASP A 376 4.88 -5.91 -42.44
C ASP A 376 5.43 -7.06 -43.29
N SER A 377 5.43 -6.92 -44.62
CA SER A 377 5.94 -7.95 -45.54
C SER A 377 7.41 -8.32 -45.29
N ASN A 378 8.18 -7.44 -44.65
CA ASN A 378 9.57 -7.66 -44.25
C ASN A 378 9.73 -8.35 -42.88
N GLY A 379 8.64 -8.57 -42.15
CA GLY A 379 8.60 -9.25 -40.85
C GLY A 379 8.01 -8.41 -39.71
N PRO A 380 7.85 -9.01 -38.52
CA PRO A 380 7.18 -8.39 -37.39
C PRO A 380 8.03 -7.30 -36.71
N TYR A 381 7.39 -6.22 -36.30
CA TYR A 381 7.97 -5.16 -35.47
C TYR A 381 6.90 -4.55 -34.56
N SER A 382 7.31 -3.89 -33.48
CA SER A 382 6.40 -3.36 -32.45
C SER A 382 5.90 -1.96 -32.79
N PHE A 383 6.76 -1.06 -33.27
CA PHE A 383 6.34 0.24 -33.76
C PHE A 383 7.27 0.81 -34.83
N VAL A 384 6.76 1.74 -35.63
CA VAL A 384 7.50 2.48 -36.65
C VAL A 384 7.59 3.97 -36.30
N ARG A 385 8.69 4.62 -36.68
CA ARG A 385 8.81 6.08 -36.73
C ARG A 385 9.06 6.53 -38.15
N ILE A 386 8.34 7.55 -38.57
CA ILE A 386 8.50 8.18 -39.88
C ILE A 386 9.02 9.60 -39.67
N LYS A 387 10.06 9.95 -40.40
CA LYS A 387 10.61 11.31 -40.42
C LYS A 387 10.56 11.86 -41.83
N LEU A 388 10.29 13.15 -41.94
CA LEU A 388 10.36 13.92 -43.17
C LEU A 388 11.15 15.20 -42.97
N ARG A 389 11.62 15.80 -44.05
CA ARG A 389 12.10 17.18 -44.08
C ARG A 389 11.93 17.77 -45.46
N VAL A 390 11.97 19.09 -45.53
CA VAL A 390 12.02 19.82 -46.80
C VAL A 390 13.26 19.37 -47.58
N ASP A 391 13.10 19.04 -48.84
CA ASP A 391 14.18 18.69 -49.74
C ASP A 391 14.58 19.93 -50.56
N SER A 392 15.52 20.71 -50.02
CA SER A 392 16.09 21.85 -50.74
C SER A 392 17.37 21.41 -51.46
N ILE A 393 17.44 21.65 -52.78
CA ILE A 393 18.67 21.48 -53.56
C ILE A 393 19.77 22.46 -53.12
N SER A 394 19.41 23.70 -52.77
CA SER A 394 20.39 24.71 -52.38
C SER A 394 20.97 24.47 -50.98
N ASN A 395 20.28 23.69 -50.15
CA ASN A 395 20.81 23.22 -48.87
C ASN A 395 20.27 21.82 -48.53
N PRO A 396 20.88 20.74 -49.06
CA PRO A 396 20.48 19.35 -48.84
C PRO A 396 20.62 18.89 -47.38
N SER A 397 21.10 19.75 -46.49
CA SER A 397 21.27 19.53 -45.06
C SER A 397 20.61 20.61 -44.21
N GLY A 398 19.98 21.61 -44.82
CA GLY A 398 19.54 22.85 -44.16
C GLY A 398 18.22 22.79 -43.43
N SER A 399 17.46 21.71 -43.60
CA SER A 399 16.19 21.51 -42.94
C SER A 399 16.29 20.36 -41.93
N ASP A 400 15.82 20.64 -40.71
CA ASP A 400 15.77 19.65 -39.64
C ASP A 400 14.75 18.56 -39.97
N TRP A 401 15.09 17.33 -39.58
CA TRP A 401 14.16 16.21 -39.66
C TRP A 401 13.01 16.41 -38.69
N GLN A 402 11.80 16.41 -39.22
CA GLN A 402 10.57 16.47 -38.46
C GLN A 402 9.92 15.10 -38.39
N ASN A 403 9.29 14.78 -37.26
CA ASN A 403 8.51 13.55 -37.14
C ASN A 403 7.21 13.69 -37.94
N ALA A 404 6.98 12.75 -38.86
CA ALA A 404 5.70 12.61 -39.56
C ALA A 404 4.67 11.88 -38.68
N GLY A 405 5.16 11.09 -37.72
CA GLY A 405 4.37 10.29 -36.80
C GLY A 405 5.05 8.97 -36.44
N GLY A 406 4.32 8.15 -35.70
CA GLY A 406 4.65 6.76 -35.34
C GLY A 406 3.46 6.10 -34.65
N PHE A 407 3.39 4.76 -34.64
CA PHE A 407 2.31 4.00 -34.02
C PHE A 407 2.80 2.61 -33.59
N GLY A 408 2.25 2.06 -32.50
CA GLY A 408 2.33 0.63 -32.20
C GLY A 408 1.44 -0.12 -33.19
N VAL A 409 1.98 -1.12 -33.88
CA VAL A 409 1.28 -1.78 -34.99
C VAL A 409 0.59 -3.07 -34.54
N ASN A 410 -0.66 -3.24 -34.98
CA ASN A 410 -1.36 -4.52 -35.06
C ASN A 410 -1.35 -4.96 -36.53
N TYR A 411 -0.82 -6.16 -36.82
CA TYR A 411 -0.48 -6.73 -38.15
C TYR A 411 -1.37 -6.31 -39.34
N GLY A 412 -0.78 -6.04 -40.53
CA GLY A 412 -1.48 -5.66 -41.76
C GLY A 412 -0.88 -4.51 -42.58
N THR A 413 -1.71 -3.80 -43.35
CA THR A 413 -1.31 -2.58 -44.08
C THR A 413 -1.73 -1.34 -43.29
N TRP A 414 -0.83 -0.37 -43.14
CA TRP A 414 -1.06 0.83 -42.35
C TRP A 414 -0.86 2.10 -43.17
N SER A 415 -1.53 3.17 -42.73
CA SER A 415 -1.35 4.51 -43.28
C SER A 415 -1.27 5.56 -42.18
N ARG A 416 -0.55 6.66 -42.44
CA ARG A 416 -0.49 7.82 -41.54
C ARG A 416 -0.49 9.13 -42.30
N ASN A 417 -1.43 9.98 -41.92
CA ASN A 417 -1.55 11.33 -42.45
C ASN A 417 -0.54 12.27 -41.77
N LYS A 418 0.20 13.03 -42.58
CA LYS A 418 0.94 14.21 -42.14
C LYS A 418 0.28 15.45 -42.73
N ASN A 419 -0.40 16.20 -41.87
CA ASN A 419 -1.00 17.48 -42.20
C ASN A 419 -0.01 18.65 -41.99
N GLY A 420 -0.38 19.82 -42.49
CA GLY A 420 0.37 21.07 -42.30
C GLY A 420 1.63 21.16 -43.18
N LEU A 421 1.62 20.46 -44.32
CA LEU A 421 2.67 20.61 -45.33
C LEU A 421 2.40 21.85 -46.19
N VAL A 422 3.47 22.42 -46.75
CA VAL A 422 3.38 23.60 -47.60
C VAL A 422 3.15 23.17 -49.04
N ALA A 423 2.14 23.74 -49.68
CA ALA A 423 1.83 23.48 -51.09
C ALA A 423 3.01 23.87 -51.99
N GLY A 424 3.37 23.02 -52.96
CA GLY A 424 4.51 23.24 -53.87
C GLY A 424 5.88 22.95 -53.29
N GLU A 425 5.99 22.68 -51.98
CA GLU A 425 7.27 22.35 -51.35
C GLU A 425 7.66 20.88 -51.62
N THR A 426 8.95 20.64 -51.88
CA THR A 426 9.49 19.29 -52.03
C THR A 426 9.93 18.74 -50.69
N TYR A 427 9.64 17.47 -50.44
CA TYR A 427 9.99 16.77 -49.21
C TYR A 427 10.67 15.45 -49.52
N ARG A 428 11.45 14.98 -48.54
CA ARG A 428 11.91 13.61 -48.47
C ARG A 428 11.60 12.98 -47.13
N GLY A 429 11.45 11.68 -47.12
CA GLY A 429 11.04 10.92 -45.95
C GLY A 429 11.72 9.56 -45.86
N GLN A 430 11.72 9.02 -44.65
CA GLN A 430 12.24 7.69 -44.35
C GLN A 430 11.55 7.16 -43.09
N SER A 431 11.56 5.84 -42.94
CA SER A 431 10.99 5.16 -41.79
C SER A 431 12.00 4.21 -41.14
N ARG A 432 11.76 3.91 -39.87
CA ARG A 432 12.54 2.96 -39.08
C ARG A 432 11.64 2.27 -38.07
N THR A 433 11.93 1.01 -37.80
CA THR A 433 11.15 0.17 -36.88
C THR A 433 11.89 -0.12 -35.59
N TRP A 434 11.12 -0.43 -34.56
CA TRP A 434 11.55 -0.94 -33.26
C TRP A 434 10.81 -2.22 -32.97
N CYS A 435 11.52 -3.21 -32.45
CA CYS A 435 10.97 -4.50 -32.09
C CYS A 435 10.66 -4.61 -30.60
N ASP A 436 11.20 -3.70 -29.79
CA ASP A 436 10.76 -3.47 -28.42
C ASP A 436 9.60 -2.44 -28.40
N PRO A 437 8.43 -2.77 -27.80
CA PRO A 437 7.30 -1.84 -27.67
C PRO A 437 7.63 -0.53 -26.93
N GLN A 438 8.59 -0.55 -26.00
CA GLN A 438 9.06 0.62 -25.25
C GLN A 438 10.16 1.40 -26.00
N GLY A 439 10.66 0.85 -27.11
CA GLY A 439 11.68 1.46 -27.95
C GLY A 439 13.09 1.07 -27.55
N GLY A 440 14.05 1.99 -27.69
CA GLY A 440 15.44 1.72 -27.30
C GLY A 440 16.32 1.09 -28.39
N PRO A 441 17.28 0.21 -28.03
CA PRO A 441 18.32 -0.27 -28.93
C PRO A 441 17.87 -1.40 -29.85
N TYR A 442 16.77 -2.10 -29.56
CA TYR A 442 16.25 -3.16 -30.44
C TYR A 442 15.40 -2.58 -31.59
N LYS A 443 16.08 -2.26 -32.69
CA LYS A 443 15.55 -1.54 -33.84
C LYS A 443 16.20 -2.01 -35.14
N SER A 444 15.60 -1.70 -36.29
CA SER A 444 16.20 -2.05 -37.58
C SER A 444 17.60 -1.47 -37.74
N SER A 445 18.45 -2.16 -38.52
CA SER A 445 19.85 -1.80 -38.75
C SER A 445 20.01 -0.36 -39.26
N GLY A 446 19.13 0.07 -40.16
CA GLY A 446 19.10 1.40 -40.73
C GLY A 446 17.68 1.93 -40.94
N TRP A 447 17.61 3.18 -41.39
CA TRP A 447 16.39 3.76 -41.95
C TRP A 447 16.11 3.17 -43.34
N THR A 448 14.87 3.23 -43.80
CA THR A 448 14.53 2.88 -45.19
C THR A 448 15.25 3.81 -46.17
N PRO A 449 15.40 3.40 -47.44
CA PRO A 449 15.74 4.34 -48.51
C PRO A 449 14.85 5.59 -48.48
N LEU A 450 15.41 6.71 -48.93
CA LEU A 450 14.69 7.97 -48.99
C LEU A 450 13.60 7.91 -50.05
N ILE A 451 12.38 8.25 -49.66
CA ILE A 451 11.28 8.57 -50.58
C ILE A 451 11.23 10.08 -50.78
N PHE A 452 10.91 10.52 -52.01
CA PHE A 452 10.85 11.93 -52.38
C PHE A 452 9.46 12.24 -52.96
N TRP A 453 8.91 13.40 -52.62
CA TRP A 453 7.63 13.86 -53.18
C TRP A 453 7.53 15.39 -53.12
N THR A 454 6.67 15.95 -53.96
CA THR A 454 6.34 17.38 -53.95
C THR A 454 4.87 17.57 -53.63
N GLN A 455 4.54 18.48 -52.71
CA GLN A 455 3.13 18.77 -52.41
C GLN A 455 2.46 19.42 -53.63
N PRO A 456 1.25 19.00 -54.02
CA PRO A 456 0.51 19.65 -55.10
C PRO A 456 0.29 21.14 -54.83
N THR A 457 0.21 21.94 -55.88
CA THR A 457 -0.20 23.35 -55.81
C THR A 457 -1.61 23.50 -56.36
N ILE A 458 -2.43 24.35 -55.74
CA ILE A 458 -3.65 24.86 -56.38
C ILE A 458 -3.26 26.17 -57.05
N ILE A 459 -3.20 26.18 -58.37
CA ILE A 459 -3.04 27.41 -59.14
C ILE A 459 -4.45 27.90 -59.50
N LYS A 460 -4.97 28.90 -58.76
CA LYS A 460 -6.04 29.74 -59.29
C LYS A 460 -5.43 30.61 -60.39
N ILE A 461 -5.88 30.42 -61.62
CA ILE A 461 -5.53 31.31 -62.74
C ILE A 461 -6.61 32.41 -62.73
N GLU A 462 -6.22 33.66 -62.48
CA GLU A 462 -7.07 34.82 -62.77
C GLU A 462 -6.72 35.32 -64.17
N GLY A 463 -7.68 35.24 -65.10
CA GLY A 463 -7.54 35.69 -66.49
C GLY A 463 -8.52 34.98 -67.44
N GLU A 464 -8.79 35.59 -68.60
CA GLU A 464 -9.72 35.12 -69.63
C GLU A 464 -9.15 33.96 -70.48
N TYR A 465 -8.45 32.98 -69.87
CA TYR A 465 -7.81 31.87 -70.60
C TYR A 465 -8.69 30.62 -70.74
N ASN A 466 -9.91 30.63 -70.18
CA ASN A 466 -10.87 29.51 -70.22
C ASN A 466 -10.29 28.15 -69.80
N ILE A 467 -9.27 28.16 -68.93
CA ILE A 467 -8.68 26.99 -68.30
C ILE A 467 -8.85 27.12 -66.79
N SER A 468 -9.34 26.06 -66.15
CA SER A 468 -9.43 25.91 -64.71
C SER A 468 -8.60 24.72 -64.21
N ALA A 469 -8.32 24.68 -62.90
CA ALA A 469 -7.67 23.53 -62.23
C ALA A 469 -6.31 23.06 -62.83
N LEU A 470 -5.51 23.98 -63.39
CA LEU A 470 -4.15 23.65 -63.83
C LEU A 470 -3.31 23.17 -62.63
N ASN A 471 -2.89 21.92 -62.71
CA ASN A 471 -2.07 21.25 -61.72
C ASN A 471 -0.89 20.59 -62.42
N ILE A 472 0.29 20.77 -61.84
CA ILE A 472 1.54 20.23 -62.33
C ILE A 472 2.23 19.60 -61.13
N TYR A 473 2.33 18.29 -61.11
CA TYR A 473 2.91 17.57 -59.97
C TYR A 473 3.59 16.27 -60.37
N PRO A 474 4.67 15.89 -59.68
CA PRO A 474 5.44 16.73 -58.77
C PRO A 474 6.17 17.84 -59.55
N ASN A 475 6.31 19.03 -58.97
CA ASN A 475 7.13 20.09 -59.55
C ASN A 475 7.77 20.92 -58.43
N PRO A 476 9.07 20.75 -58.13
CA PRO A 476 10.08 19.97 -58.87
C PRO A 476 9.84 18.45 -58.99
N SER A 477 10.40 17.82 -60.02
CA SER A 477 10.39 16.35 -60.26
C SER A 477 11.78 15.84 -60.67
N ARG A 478 12.06 14.54 -60.52
CA ARG A 478 13.31 13.91 -60.99
C ARG A 478 13.20 13.34 -62.40
N ASP A 479 11.99 13.01 -62.81
CA ASP A 479 11.73 12.25 -64.03
C ASP A 479 10.39 12.63 -64.63
N ILE A 480 9.28 12.44 -63.90
CA ILE A 480 7.94 12.53 -64.46
C ILE A 480 7.19 13.74 -63.89
N PHE A 481 6.57 14.52 -64.77
CA PHE A 481 5.61 15.57 -64.45
C PHE A 481 4.22 15.15 -64.91
N ASN A 482 3.25 15.13 -64.00
CA ASN A 482 1.84 15.00 -64.36
C ASN A 482 1.25 16.40 -64.52
N ILE A 483 0.80 16.70 -65.73
CA ILE A 483 0.13 17.94 -66.08
C ILE A 483 -1.34 17.63 -66.24
N SER A 484 -2.20 18.38 -65.55
CA SER A 484 -3.63 18.30 -65.73
C SER A 484 -4.27 19.67 -65.69
N PHE A 485 -5.26 19.91 -66.53
CA PHE A 485 -6.09 21.12 -66.49
C PHE A 485 -7.47 20.82 -67.07
N ILE A 486 -8.44 21.68 -66.79
CA ILE A 486 -9.79 21.58 -67.33
C ILE A 486 -9.99 22.75 -68.30
N SER A 487 -10.38 22.44 -69.53
CA SER A 487 -10.85 23.42 -70.50
C SER A 487 -12.34 23.68 -70.28
N ASP A 488 -12.69 24.91 -69.93
CA ASP A 488 -14.07 25.31 -69.60
C ASP A 488 -14.90 25.61 -70.87
N GLN A 489 -14.27 25.81 -72.02
CA GLN A 489 -14.89 26.09 -73.32
C GLN A 489 -14.14 25.40 -74.46
N GLN A 490 -14.80 25.19 -75.60
CA GLN A 490 -14.15 24.64 -76.79
C GLN A 490 -13.17 25.67 -77.39
N GLN A 491 -11.87 25.34 -77.38
CA GLN A 491 -10.80 26.16 -77.95
C GLN A 491 -9.61 25.29 -78.35
N SER A 492 -8.67 25.81 -79.14
CA SER A 492 -7.45 25.08 -79.47
C SER A 492 -6.32 25.35 -78.47
N PHE A 493 -5.55 24.31 -78.13
CA PHE A 493 -4.40 24.43 -77.24
C PHE A 493 -3.13 23.94 -77.91
N THR A 494 -2.01 24.60 -77.62
CA THR A 494 -0.68 24.02 -77.83
C THR A 494 0.00 23.88 -76.47
N VAL A 495 0.15 22.64 -76.00
CA VAL A 495 0.90 22.32 -74.79
C VAL A 495 2.32 21.97 -75.19
N ARG A 496 3.30 22.77 -74.77
CA ARG A 496 4.71 22.51 -75.08
C ARG A 496 5.62 22.71 -73.89
N ILE A 497 6.73 22.00 -73.87
CA ILE A 497 7.81 22.19 -72.89
C ILE A 497 9.04 22.69 -73.63
N VAL A 498 9.59 23.79 -73.15
CA VAL A 498 10.83 24.38 -73.65
C VAL A 498 11.89 24.42 -72.54
N ASN A 499 13.16 24.30 -72.90
CA ASN A 499 14.26 24.57 -71.97
C ASN A 499 14.51 26.09 -71.83
N ILE A 500 15.43 26.49 -70.95
CA ILE A 500 15.81 27.91 -70.75
C ILE A 500 16.43 28.59 -71.98
N LEU A 501 16.90 27.82 -72.96
CA LEU A 501 17.42 28.32 -74.23
C LEU A 501 16.31 28.48 -75.29
N GLY A 502 15.07 28.11 -74.96
CA GLY A 502 13.92 28.16 -75.87
C GLY A 502 13.80 26.95 -76.79
N GLU A 503 14.63 25.92 -76.61
CA GLU A 503 14.52 24.69 -77.40
C GLU A 503 13.30 23.89 -76.96
N MET A 504 12.48 23.52 -77.94
CA MET A 504 11.25 22.75 -77.73
C MET A 504 11.57 21.27 -77.58
N LEU A 505 11.11 20.68 -76.47
CA LEU A 505 11.34 19.28 -76.14
C LEU A 505 10.12 18.44 -76.46
N ILE A 506 8.95 18.95 -76.09
CA ILE A 506 7.66 18.29 -76.28
C ILE A 506 6.69 19.32 -76.80
N ARG A 507 5.84 18.91 -77.73
CA ARG A 507 4.70 19.68 -78.21
C ARG A 507 3.52 18.75 -78.45
N GLU A 508 2.35 19.24 -78.11
CA GLU A 508 1.07 18.62 -78.38
C GLU A 508 0.08 19.71 -78.76
N ASP A 509 -0.58 19.52 -79.89
CA ASP A 509 -1.63 20.41 -80.36
C ASP A 509 -2.98 19.70 -80.13
N LEU A 510 -3.86 20.34 -79.38
CA LEU A 510 -5.22 19.90 -79.12
C LEU A 510 -6.16 20.83 -79.89
N ILE A 511 -6.78 20.33 -80.95
CA ILE A 511 -7.68 21.13 -81.80
C ILE A 511 -9.10 21.04 -81.23
N GLU A 512 -9.75 22.19 -81.04
CA GLU A 512 -11.15 22.27 -80.60
C GLU A 512 -11.47 21.44 -79.32
N PHE A 513 -10.63 21.55 -78.29
CA PHE A 513 -10.69 20.72 -77.09
C PHE A 513 -11.56 21.33 -75.97
N ILE A 514 -12.34 20.48 -75.30
CA ILE A 514 -13.12 20.80 -74.10
C ILE A 514 -13.05 19.63 -73.10
N GLY A 515 -13.00 19.93 -71.80
CA GLY A 515 -12.93 18.92 -70.73
C GLY A 515 -11.55 18.77 -70.10
N GLU A 516 -11.30 17.63 -69.46
CA GLU A 516 -10.10 17.40 -68.65
C GLU A 516 -8.93 16.87 -69.49
N TYR A 517 -7.83 17.62 -69.49
CA TYR A 517 -6.54 17.17 -69.99
C TYR A 517 -5.73 16.54 -68.85
N LYS A 518 -5.14 15.37 -69.09
CA LYS A 518 -4.19 14.70 -68.18
C LYS A 518 -3.07 14.07 -68.98
N ARG A 519 -1.82 14.44 -68.68
CA ARG A 519 -0.64 13.84 -69.31
C ARG A 519 0.51 13.68 -68.33
N ALA A 520 1.09 12.49 -68.32
CA ALA A 520 2.37 12.22 -67.68
C ALA A 520 3.50 12.46 -68.69
N ILE A 521 4.46 13.29 -68.32
CA ILE A 521 5.59 13.67 -69.15
C ILE A 521 6.87 13.24 -68.47
N ASN A 522 7.63 12.34 -69.12
CA ASN A 522 8.92 11.88 -68.64
C ASN A 522 10.05 12.70 -69.27
N LEU A 523 10.79 13.43 -68.44
CA LEU A 523 11.96 14.22 -68.84
C LEU A 523 13.29 13.62 -68.34
N ASN A 524 13.34 12.36 -67.88
CA ASN A 524 14.55 11.72 -67.33
C ASN A 524 15.76 11.70 -68.28
N GLN A 525 15.54 11.84 -69.59
CA GLN A 525 16.62 11.88 -70.59
C GLN A 525 17.25 13.26 -70.78
N TYR A 526 16.69 14.30 -70.16
CA TYR A 526 17.14 15.68 -70.34
C TYR A 526 17.94 16.17 -69.12
N GLU A 527 18.75 17.20 -69.34
CA GLU A 527 19.61 17.75 -68.29
C GLU A 527 18.80 18.34 -67.13
N LYS A 528 19.30 18.13 -65.91
CA LYS A 528 18.70 18.70 -64.70
C LYS A 528 18.72 20.22 -64.80
N GLY A 529 17.59 20.86 -64.61
CA GLY A 529 17.47 22.28 -64.88
C GLY A 529 16.04 22.80 -64.83
N VAL A 530 15.91 24.06 -65.24
CA VAL A 530 14.61 24.73 -65.36
C VAL A 530 14.07 24.54 -66.76
N TYR A 531 12.81 24.17 -66.83
CA TYR A 531 12.03 24.06 -68.04
C TYR A 531 10.79 24.95 -67.92
N ILE A 532 10.17 25.30 -69.03
CA ILE A 532 8.95 26.09 -69.06
C ILE A 532 7.89 25.28 -69.79
N LEU A 533 6.83 24.94 -69.08
CA LEU A 533 5.57 24.52 -69.68
C LEU A 533 4.87 25.76 -70.22
N GLU A 534 4.59 25.77 -71.51
CA GLU A 534 3.79 26.78 -72.17
C GLU A 534 2.49 26.13 -72.65
N ILE A 535 1.36 26.66 -72.20
CA ILE A 535 0.02 26.32 -72.69
C ILE A 535 -0.47 27.52 -73.48
N VAL A 536 -0.39 27.43 -74.80
CA VAL A 536 -0.91 28.46 -75.71
C VAL A 536 -2.38 28.19 -75.93
N THR A 537 -3.20 29.22 -75.73
CA THR A 537 -4.65 29.26 -75.94
C THR A 537 -4.98 30.34 -76.97
N ASP A 538 -6.22 30.39 -77.44
CA ASP A 538 -6.68 31.47 -78.34
C ASP A 538 -6.58 32.86 -77.69
N ASN A 539 -6.66 32.93 -76.35
CA ASN A 539 -6.65 34.17 -75.57
C ASN A 539 -5.28 34.52 -74.96
N GLY A 540 -4.24 33.73 -75.23
CA GLY A 540 -2.87 34.00 -74.79
C GLY A 540 -2.11 32.76 -74.31
N THR A 541 -0.93 32.97 -73.70
CA THR A 541 -0.03 31.89 -73.29
C THR A 541 0.13 31.83 -71.77
N ILE A 542 -0.10 30.66 -71.18
CA ILE A 542 0.16 30.38 -69.78
C ILE A 542 1.53 29.72 -69.65
N ASN A 543 2.44 30.38 -68.95
CA ASN A 543 3.78 29.87 -68.68
C ASN A 543 3.88 29.35 -67.25
N LYS A 544 4.40 28.13 -67.10
CA LYS A 544 4.70 27.52 -65.80
C LYS A 544 6.10 26.95 -65.78
N LYS A 545 6.86 27.36 -64.77
CA LYS A 545 8.19 26.82 -64.51
C LYS A 545 8.08 25.35 -64.10
N LEU A 546 8.78 24.47 -64.77
CA LEU A 546 9.02 23.08 -64.39
C LEU A 546 10.48 22.97 -63.90
N ILE A 547 10.72 22.25 -62.81
CA ILE A 547 12.06 22.07 -62.25
C ILE A 547 12.41 20.58 -62.28
N LEU A 548 13.31 20.18 -63.18
CA LEU A 548 13.82 18.81 -63.30
C LEU A 548 15.10 18.68 -62.46
N GLN A 549 15.14 17.70 -61.55
CA GLN A 549 16.15 17.59 -60.48
C GLN A 549 17.09 16.41 -60.58
#